data_AF-A0A7V5V724-F1
#
_entry.id   AF-A0A7V5V724-F1
#
_cell.length_a   1.000
_cell.length_b   1.000
_cell.length_c   1.000
_cell.angle_alpha   90.00
_cell.angle_beta   90.00
_cell.angle_gamma   90.00
#
_symmetry.space_group_name_H-M   'P 1'
#
loop_
_entity.id
_entity.type
_entity.pdbx_description
1 polymer ?
#
loop_
_entity_poly.entity_id
_entity_poly.type
_entity_poly.pdbx_seq_one_letter_code
_entity_poly.pdbx_strand_id
1 'polypeptide(L)'
;MARRGGRRVPLRGRFRSRRQGGAREGGPHARRPARLQPRGLQRAAARLLHGLRQGPLHRVLRRTGLRLRRPPGRHPPLLDHARADGRSHAQRLARTPGLRPDEGDTGARRGPAVSGLLARLLHGAQHHAQQRDEAGPAARARLQALPAGASALREVRGARPVRILFVNPPVSKKDRYGALAAAGSYSPPLALTNLAAVTRERGWETAIIDAQVEELGHDETISRIDAFRPDIVGITSTTSTFPSGAELAELVKELDRRITVIAGGVHVSALPERSLLEHRAIDAVVLGEGEETVAELVAALKEGSPLEEVRGLALRKGEKVVFTGPRPLIQDLDSLPLPAWEMLPRFPRAYCIQTQSVANFPSTSVCTSRGCTGKCTFCDRRIFGSNLRAHSAPYVMALIKDLYHNHGVRDIQFEDDNFMLFKKRLFEVCDMIRAERLDLTWSCQARVDMVRLETLKKMKEAGCWMILYGVESGSERILKMMKKEISREKILRAIDLAHKAGIMCKGFFITGFLGEDRESLDETYEFIKRAPFDDISLHYYTPFPGSPAYNSVERYGLFKKDFKTMTYYKPVFIPKGLTERDLIDHSKRCYRSFYLRPRTMLNYLRRIKGPGHIIHFAKGLGALVKYMFTAKE
;
A
#
# COMPACT_ATOMS: atom_id res chain seq x y z
N MET A 1 59.66 4.66 -17.84
CA MET A 1 60.68 4.27 -16.83
C MET A 1 59.98 3.42 -15.78
N ALA A 2 60.15 2.09 -15.86
CA ALA A 2 60.91 1.27 -14.89
C ALA A 2 60.15 1.01 -13.56
N ARG A 3 60.14 -0.16 -12.91
CA ARG A 3 60.27 -1.60 -13.26
C ARG A 3 60.25 -2.32 -11.89
N ARG A 4 59.61 -3.50 -11.84
CA ARG A 4 60.04 -4.72 -11.10
C ARG A 4 59.69 -4.94 -9.61
N GLY A 5 59.06 -6.10 -9.41
CA GLY A 5 59.53 -7.21 -8.56
C GLY A 5 58.86 -7.32 -7.19
N GLY A 6 58.30 -8.44 -6.73
CA GLY A 6 58.32 -9.83 -7.17
C GLY A 6 58.49 -10.74 -5.93
N ARG A 7 57.68 -11.81 -5.80
CA ARG A 7 58.09 -13.19 -5.42
C ARG A 7 56.88 -14.03 -4.96
N ARG A 8 56.76 -15.21 -5.58
CA ARG A 8 56.02 -16.41 -5.14
C ARG A 8 56.93 -17.25 -4.23
N VAL A 9 56.38 -18.04 -3.31
CA VAL A 9 56.74 -19.47 -3.05
C VAL A 9 55.52 -20.19 -2.40
N PRO A 10 55.23 -21.47 -2.74
CA PRO A 10 54.07 -22.25 -2.28
C PRO A 10 54.41 -23.31 -1.22
N LEU A 11 53.41 -23.91 -0.56
CA LEU A 11 53.56 -25.19 0.14
C LEU A 11 52.40 -26.16 -0.14
N ARG A 12 52.77 -27.31 -0.71
CA ARG A 12 51.98 -28.54 -0.81
C ARG A 12 52.07 -29.31 0.49
N GLY A 13 50.98 -29.96 0.89
CA GLY A 13 50.99 -31.06 1.85
C GLY A 13 49.95 -32.10 1.45
N ARG A 14 50.41 -33.19 0.81
CA ARG A 14 49.64 -34.43 0.60
C ARG A 14 49.76 -35.27 1.86
N PHE A 15 48.67 -35.85 2.35
CA PHE A 15 48.72 -37.14 3.04
C PHE A 15 47.58 -38.04 2.53
N ARG A 16 47.96 -39.21 2.04
CA ARG A 16 47.11 -40.36 1.70
C ARG A 16 47.26 -41.41 2.80
N SER A 17 46.21 -42.19 3.00
CA SER A 17 46.10 -43.57 3.55
C SER A 17 44.94 -43.59 4.56
N ARG A 18 44.07 -44.60 4.68
CA ARG A 18 44.07 -45.99 4.21
C ARG A 18 42.61 -46.49 4.25
N ARG A 19 42.26 -47.42 3.35
CA ARG A 19 41.04 -48.26 3.44
C ARG A 19 41.30 -49.45 4.36
N GLN A 20 40.24 -49.90 5.04
CA GLN A 20 39.84 -51.27 5.47
C GLN A 20 38.92 -51.04 6.70
N GLY A 21 37.80 -51.69 6.94
CA GLY A 21 37.27 -53.03 6.61
C GLY A 21 36.41 -53.37 7.84
N GLY A 22 35.16 -53.82 7.67
CA GLY A 22 34.12 -53.68 8.69
C GLY A 22 34.09 -54.73 9.81
N ALA A 23 33.13 -54.57 10.72
CA ALA A 23 32.50 -55.64 11.50
C ALA A 23 31.18 -55.13 12.12
N ARG A 24 30.26 -56.06 12.35
CA ARG A 24 28.87 -55.92 12.83
C ARG A 24 28.79 -55.83 14.36
N GLU A 25 27.55 -55.66 14.84
CA GLU A 25 27.00 -55.84 16.22
C GLU A 25 27.00 -54.55 17.07
N GLY A 26 25.97 -54.13 17.80
CA GLY A 26 24.62 -54.60 18.11
C GLY A 26 23.88 -53.44 18.83
N GLY A 27 22.53 -53.41 18.79
CA GLY A 27 21.72 -52.33 19.40
C GLY A 27 21.79 -52.28 20.94
N PRO A 28 21.24 -51.21 21.57
CA PRO A 28 19.83 -51.32 21.95
C PRO A 28 18.99 -50.03 21.77
N HIS A 29 17.70 -50.29 21.56
CA HIS A 29 16.50 -49.45 21.67
C HIS A 29 16.61 -47.95 22.02
N ALA A 30 16.24 -47.10 21.05
CA ALA A 30 15.68 -45.77 21.30
C ALA A 30 14.31 -45.64 20.61
N ARG A 31 13.25 -45.41 21.40
CA ARG A 31 11.86 -45.23 20.95
C ARG A 31 11.76 -43.99 20.03
N ARG A 32 11.19 -44.18 18.83
CA ARG A 32 10.81 -43.09 17.91
C ARG A 32 9.62 -42.30 18.47
N PRO A 33 9.60 -40.96 18.45
CA PRO A 33 8.37 -40.21 18.69
C PRO A 33 7.47 -40.30 17.45
N ALA A 34 6.16 -40.48 17.70
CA ALA A 34 5.14 -40.64 16.69
C ALA A 34 5.05 -39.42 15.75
N ARG A 35 5.10 -39.68 14.43
CA ARG A 35 4.75 -38.70 13.39
C ARG A 35 3.23 -38.44 13.45
N LEU A 36 2.83 -37.26 13.89
CA LEU A 36 1.46 -36.77 13.70
C LEU A 36 1.21 -36.52 12.21
N GLN A 37 0.28 -37.27 11.61
CA GLN A 37 -0.09 -37.09 10.21
C GLN A 37 -0.92 -35.80 10.00
N PRO A 38 -0.75 -35.08 8.87
CA PRO A 38 -1.39 -33.78 8.60
C PRO A 38 -2.93 -33.80 8.48
N ARG A 39 -3.54 -34.99 8.37
CA ARG A 39 -4.97 -35.15 8.08
C ARG A 39 -5.88 -34.81 9.28
N GLY A 40 -5.37 -34.86 10.51
CA GLY A 40 -6.14 -34.59 11.74
C GLY A 40 -6.52 -33.11 11.90
N LEU A 41 -5.58 -32.20 11.66
CA LEU A 41 -5.80 -30.75 11.78
C LEU A 41 -6.69 -30.17 10.67
N GLN A 42 -6.57 -30.70 9.44
CA GLN A 42 -7.45 -30.32 8.33
C GLN A 42 -8.90 -30.75 8.57
N ARG A 43 -9.11 -31.95 9.14
CA ARG A 43 -10.46 -32.41 9.54
C ARG A 43 -11.03 -31.61 10.71
N ALA A 44 -10.20 -31.20 11.67
CA ALA A 44 -10.62 -30.35 12.78
C ALA A 44 -11.04 -28.95 12.31
N ALA A 45 -10.27 -28.33 11.41
CA ALA A 45 -10.59 -27.03 10.81
C ALA A 45 -11.84 -27.10 9.90
N ALA A 46 -11.98 -28.17 9.11
CA ALA A 46 -13.17 -28.39 8.30
C ALA A 46 -14.43 -28.61 9.15
N ARG A 47 -14.33 -29.34 10.28
CA ARG A 47 -15.44 -29.51 11.23
C ARG A 47 -15.81 -28.20 11.94
N LEU A 48 -14.84 -27.34 12.26
CA LEU A 48 -15.10 -26.01 12.82
C LEU A 48 -15.83 -25.10 11.82
N LEU A 49 -15.40 -25.11 10.55
CA LEU A 49 -16.02 -24.33 9.47
C LEU A 49 -17.40 -24.86 9.07
N HIS A 50 -17.62 -26.17 9.17
CA HIS A 50 -18.92 -26.79 8.89
C HIS A 50 -19.93 -26.59 10.03
N GLY A 51 -19.47 -26.60 11.29
CA GLY A 51 -20.30 -26.32 12.47
C GLY A 51 -20.77 -24.85 12.55
N LEU A 52 -20.02 -23.91 11.98
CA LEU A 52 -20.42 -22.50 11.85
C LEU A 52 -21.44 -22.25 10.73
N ARG A 53 -21.61 -23.19 9.78
CA ARG A 53 -22.58 -23.08 8.68
C ARG A 53 -23.92 -23.76 8.97
N GLN A 54 -24.00 -24.64 9.98
CA GLN A 54 -25.18 -25.46 10.27
C GLN A 54 -25.27 -25.69 11.81
N GLY A 55 -25.80 -24.73 12.58
CA GLY A 55 -25.99 -24.88 14.04
C GLY A 55 -26.65 -23.66 14.73
N PRO A 56 -27.34 -23.82 15.88
CA PRO A 56 -28.71 -23.32 16.07
C PRO A 56 -28.81 -21.98 16.84
N LEU A 57 -28.55 -20.85 16.20
CA LEU A 57 -28.88 -19.53 16.80
C LEU A 57 -30.36 -19.13 16.65
N HIS A 58 -31.15 -19.85 15.86
CA HIS A 58 -32.56 -19.53 15.62
C HIS A 58 -33.56 -20.32 16.51
N ARG A 59 -33.10 -21.37 17.22
CA ARG A 59 -33.97 -22.18 18.12
C ARG A 59 -33.83 -21.85 19.61
N VAL A 60 -32.80 -21.11 20.02
CA VAL A 60 -32.64 -20.67 21.42
C VAL A 60 -33.41 -19.37 21.72
N LEU A 61 -33.69 -18.54 20.70
CA LEU A 61 -34.39 -17.27 20.86
C LEU A 61 -35.94 -17.36 20.87
N ARG A 62 -36.53 -18.55 20.98
CA ARG A 62 -38.00 -18.73 21.09
C ARG A 62 -38.47 -19.48 22.35
N ARG A 63 -37.57 -19.86 23.27
CA ARG A 63 -37.94 -20.63 24.48
C ARG A 63 -37.61 -19.97 25.83
N THR A 64 -37.03 -18.78 25.84
CA THR A 64 -36.88 -17.99 27.06
C THR A 64 -37.74 -16.74 26.94
N GLY A 65 -38.92 -16.77 27.55
CA GLY A 65 -39.84 -15.62 27.66
C GLY A 65 -39.30 -14.52 28.56
N LEU A 66 -38.16 -13.92 28.18
CA LEU A 66 -37.53 -12.81 28.88
C LEU A 66 -37.88 -11.50 28.17
N ARG A 67 -38.85 -10.77 28.72
CA ARG A 67 -39.09 -9.37 28.39
C ARG A 67 -37.86 -8.55 28.76
N LEU A 68 -37.21 -7.94 27.76
CA LEU A 68 -36.16 -6.94 27.98
C LEU A 68 -36.79 -5.67 28.57
N ARG A 69 -36.56 -5.43 29.87
CA ARG A 69 -36.77 -4.12 30.50
C ARG A 69 -35.73 -3.12 29.97
N ARG A 70 -36.21 -1.93 29.57
CA ARG A 70 -35.36 -0.76 29.24
C ARG A 70 -34.50 -0.37 30.46
N PRO A 71 -33.24 0.07 30.28
CA PRO A 71 -32.47 0.67 31.36
C PRO A 71 -32.97 2.10 31.67
N PRO A 72 -32.85 2.59 32.91
CA PRO A 72 -33.35 3.90 33.32
C PRO A 72 -32.47 5.03 32.75
N GLY A 73 -33.14 6.10 32.33
CA GLY A 73 -32.50 7.31 31.81
C GLY A 73 -31.66 8.03 32.87
N ARG A 74 -30.56 8.64 32.41
CA ARG A 74 -29.83 9.65 33.18
C ARG A 74 -30.25 11.03 32.67
N HIS A 75 -30.71 11.85 33.62
CA HIS A 75 -31.06 13.26 33.45
C HIS A 75 -29.84 14.11 33.06
N PRO A 76 -30.03 15.21 32.30
CA PRO A 76 -29.04 16.27 32.18
C PRO A 76 -29.09 17.21 33.40
N PRO A 77 -28.02 17.95 33.73
CA PRO A 77 -28.09 18.94 34.79
C PRO A 77 -28.79 20.20 34.28
N LEU A 78 -29.84 20.58 35.01
CA LEU A 78 -30.39 21.94 35.03
C LEU A 78 -29.55 22.78 35.99
N LEU A 79 -29.08 23.93 35.53
CA LEU A 79 -28.90 25.12 36.35
C LEU A 79 -29.57 26.28 35.63
N ASP A 80 -30.40 26.98 36.39
CA ASP A 80 -31.40 27.93 35.97
C ASP A 80 -30.92 29.38 36.18
N HIS A 81 -31.56 30.28 35.41
CA HIS A 81 -31.71 31.72 35.61
C HIS A 81 -30.56 32.69 35.24
N ALA A 82 -30.77 33.42 34.12
CA ALA A 82 -31.12 34.85 34.18
C ALA A 82 -31.82 35.29 32.88
N ARG A 83 -32.91 36.04 33.05
CA ARG A 83 -33.83 36.60 32.04
C ARG A 83 -33.24 37.82 31.32
N ALA A 84 -33.63 38.05 30.07
CA ALA A 84 -34.41 39.24 29.62
C ALA A 84 -34.34 39.45 28.09
N ASP A 85 -35.53 39.65 27.49
CA ASP A 85 -35.89 40.43 26.28
C ASP A 85 -35.25 40.13 24.91
N GLY A 86 -35.95 40.04 23.77
CA GLY A 86 -37.36 40.21 23.42
C GLY A 86 -37.54 40.20 21.87
N ARG A 87 -38.75 39.81 21.41
CA ARG A 87 -39.40 40.10 20.10
C ARG A 87 -38.79 39.45 18.83
N SER A 88 -39.36 38.39 18.25
CA SER A 88 -40.55 38.28 17.38
C SER A 88 -40.43 38.89 15.97
N HIS A 89 -40.44 38.06 14.92
CA HIS A 89 -41.27 38.29 13.72
C HIS A 89 -41.58 37.00 12.94
N ALA A 90 -42.80 36.95 12.41
CA ALA A 90 -43.52 35.77 11.97
C ALA A 90 -43.81 35.79 10.44
N GLN A 91 -43.88 34.58 9.88
CA GLN A 91 -44.84 34.01 8.90
C GLN A 91 -45.46 34.82 7.73
N ARG A 92 -45.70 34.03 6.66
CA ARG A 92 -46.65 34.12 5.51
C ARG A 92 -46.01 34.67 4.22
N LEU A 93 -46.26 34.13 3.02
CA LEU A 93 -47.51 33.67 2.42
C LEU A 93 -47.32 32.51 1.41
N ALA A 94 -48.34 31.66 1.32
CA ALA A 94 -48.61 30.68 0.27
C ALA A 94 -49.35 31.32 -0.93
N ARG A 95 -49.37 30.64 -2.09
CA ARG A 95 -50.57 30.39 -2.93
C ARG A 95 -50.26 29.62 -4.21
N THR A 96 -50.81 28.40 -4.30
CA THR A 96 -51.27 27.72 -5.53
C THR A 96 -52.72 28.17 -5.83
N PRO A 97 -53.22 28.01 -7.06
CA PRO A 97 -54.14 26.88 -7.40
C PRO A 97 -53.94 26.39 -8.87
N GLY A 98 -54.36 25.22 -9.36
CA GLY A 98 -55.29 24.18 -8.94
C GLY A 98 -56.12 23.72 -10.17
N LEU A 99 -56.48 22.42 -10.25
CA LEU A 99 -57.54 21.71 -11.03
C LEU A 99 -56.97 20.40 -11.62
N ARG A 100 -57.04 19.23 -10.97
CA ARG A 100 -58.13 18.28 -10.57
C ARG A 100 -58.27 17.09 -11.54
N PRO A 101 -58.50 15.86 -11.03
CA PRO A 101 -58.39 14.59 -11.75
C PRO A 101 -59.75 14.00 -12.14
N ASP A 102 -59.74 12.96 -12.98
CA ASP A 102 -60.88 12.03 -13.10
C ASP A 102 -60.37 10.58 -13.21
N GLU A 103 -61.00 9.69 -12.43
CA GLU A 103 -60.78 8.24 -12.37
C GLU A 103 -61.91 7.52 -13.12
N GLY A 104 -61.64 6.38 -13.77
CA GLY A 104 -62.71 5.45 -14.14
C GLY A 104 -62.46 4.48 -15.28
N ASP A 105 -61.90 3.33 -14.93
CA ASP A 105 -62.38 1.98 -15.31
C ASP A 105 -61.75 1.14 -16.46
N THR A 106 -61.54 -0.12 -16.04
CA THR A 106 -61.35 -1.44 -16.69
C THR A 106 -60.74 -1.64 -18.10
N GLY A 107 -59.84 -2.64 -18.19
CA GLY A 107 -59.69 -3.44 -19.41
C GLY A 107 -58.26 -3.87 -19.76
N ALA A 108 -57.97 -5.16 -19.62
CA ALA A 108 -56.70 -5.80 -19.97
C ALA A 108 -56.29 -5.66 -21.46
N ARG A 109 -54.98 -5.48 -21.75
CA ARG A 109 -54.17 -6.24 -22.74
C ARG A 109 -52.78 -5.59 -23.04
N ARG A 110 -51.74 -6.46 -23.00
CA ARG A 110 -50.48 -6.51 -23.79
C ARG A 110 -49.45 -5.36 -23.70
N GLY A 111 -48.22 -5.68 -23.27
CA GLY A 111 -47.00 -4.84 -23.44
C GLY A 111 -46.39 -4.95 -24.85
N PRO A 112 -45.10 -4.58 -25.10
CA PRO A 112 -44.11 -3.93 -24.23
C PRO A 112 -43.39 -2.72 -24.87
N ALA A 113 -42.71 -1.87 -24.07
CA ALA A 113 -41.76 -0.88 -24.61
C ALA A 113 -40.62 -0.57 -23.61
N VAL A 114 -39.79 -1.57 -23.31
CA VAL A 114 -38.45 -1.36 -22.71
C VAL A 114 -37.47 -2.36 -23.33
N SER A 115 -37.08 -2.15 -24.59
CA SER A 115 -35.94 -2.87 -25.18
C SER A 115 -35.05 -2.04 -26.13
N GLY A 116 -35.43 -0.80 -26.47
CA GLY A 116 -34.67 0.01 -27.43
C GLY A 116 -33.34 0.58 -26.91
N LEU A 117 -33.23 0.86 -25.61
CA LEU A 117 -32.03 1.50 -25.04
C LEU A 117 -30.92 0.49 -24.67
N LEU A 118 -31.30 -0.70 -24.20
CA LEU A 118 -30.34 -1.79 -23.94
C LEU A 118 -29.81 -2.41 -25.25
N ALA A 119 -30.66 -2.53 -26.29
CA ALA A 119 -30.23 -3.06 -27.57
C ALA A 119 -29.21 -2.16 -28.28
N ARG A 120 -29.33 -0.82 -28.16
CA ARG A 120 -28.36 0.13 -28.72
C ARG A 120 -27.02 0.15 -27.97
N LEU A 121 -27.02 -0.07 -26.65
CA LEU A 121 -25.80 -0.20 -25.86
C LEU A 121 -25.09 -1.54 -26.09
N LEU A 122 -25.83 -2.62 -26.34
CA LEU A 122 -25.27 -3.95 -26.58
C LEU A 122 -24.76 -4.16 -28.02
N HIS A 123 -25.41 -3.55 -29.03
CA HIS A 123 -24.92 -3.64 -30.42
C HIS A 123 -23.67 -2.79 -30.68
N GLY A 124 -23.52 -1.63 -30.03
CA GLY A 124 -22.29 -0.83 -30.12
C GLY A 124 -21.07 -1.53 -29.51
N ALA A 125 -21.26 -2.28 -28.43
CA ALA A 125 -20.20 -3.03 -27.76
C ALA A 125 -19.77 -4.30 -28.52
N GLN A 126 -20.71 -4.97 -29.20
CA GLN A 126 -20.42 -6.19 -29.96
C GLN A 126 -19.68 -5.92 -31.28
N HIS A 127 -20.01 -4.84 -31.99
CA HIS A 127 -19.29 -4.46 -33.22
C HIS A 127 -17.84 -4.03 -32.97
N HIS A 128 -17.53 -3.44 -31.81
CA HIS A 128 -16.15 -3.08 -31.45
C HIS A 128 -15.32 -4.26 -30.92
N ALA A 129 -15.96 -5.29 -30.34
CA ALA A 129 -15.26 -6.47 -29.83
C ALA A 129 -14.76 -7.38 -30.96
N GLN A 130 -15.55 -7.60 -32.02
CA GLN A 130 -15.15 -8.48 -33.13
C GLN A 130 -14.06 -7.90 -34.05
N GLN A 131 -13.87 -6.58 -34.09
CA GLN A 131 -12.79 -5.96 -34.88
C GLN A 131 -11.44 -5.87 -34.14
N ARG A 132 -11.38 -6.22 -32.84
CA ARG A 132 -10.16 -6.07 -32.01
C ARG A 132 -9.27 -7.31 -31.97
N ASP A 133 -9.82 -8.52 -32.18
CA ASP A 133 -9.04 -9.77 -32.14
C ASP A 133 -8.05 -9.91 -33.30
N GLU A 134 -8.28 -9.22 -34.43
CA GLU A 134 -7.32 -9.15 -35.55
C GLU A 134 -6.39 -7.92 -35.46
N ALA A 135 -6.64 -6.98 -34.54
CA ALA A 135 -5.93 -5.71 -34.47
C ALA A 135 -4.68 -5.73 -33.59
N GLY A 136 -4.45 -6.73 -32.74
CA GLY A 136 -3.33 -6.77 -31.78
C GLY A 136 -1.93 -6.59 -32.40
N PRO A 137 -1.59 -7.25 -33.52
CA PRO A 137 -0.32 -7.05 -34.22
C PRO A 137 -0.30 -5.79 -35.09
N ALA A 138 -1.42 -5.49 -35.76
CA ALA A 138 -1.53 -4.37 -36.70
C ALA A 138 -1.61 -2.99 -36.01
N ALA A 139 -2.21 -2.91 -34.81
CA ALA A 139 -2.23 -1.71 -33.96
C ALA A 139 -0.85 -1.43 -33.35
N ARG A 140 -0.12 -2.48 -32.95
CA ARG A 140 1.31 -2.37 -32.57
C ARG A 140 2.16 -1.84 -33.71
N ALA A 141 1.92 -2.30 -34.94
CA ALA A 141 2.61 -1.79 -36.12
C ALA A 141 2.23 -0.33 -36.45
N ARG A 142 0.95 0.06 -36.29
CA ARG A 142 0.50 1.46 -36.48
C ARG A 142 1.03 2.43 -35.42
N LEU A 143 1.30 1.96 -34.20
CA LEU A 143 1.95 2.74 -33.13
C LEU A 143 3.49 2.76 -33.27
N GLN A 144 4.11 1.72 -33.83
CA GLN A 144 5.53 1.77 -34.21
C GLN A 144 5.79 2.68 -35.44
N ALA A 145 4.76 2.95 -36.23
CA ALA A 145 4.75 3.93 -37.32
C ALA A 145 4.39 5.36 -36.85
N LEU A 146 4.53 5.67 -35.55
CA LEU A 146 4.42 7.04 -35.06
C LEU A 146 5.54 7.90 -35.67
N PRO A 147 5.24 8.98 -36.42
CA PRO A 147 6.28 9.91 -36.85
C PRO A 147 7.01 10.47 -35.62
N ALA A 148 8.32 10.65 -35.75
CA ALA A 148 9.15 11.28 -34.74
C ALA A 148 8.68 12.73 -34.51
N GLY A 149 7.74 12.90 -33.57
CA GLY A 149 7.15 14.19 -33.21
C GLY A 149 5.69 14.35 -33.64
N ALA A 150 4.75 13.74 -32.90
CA ALA A 150 3.34 14.16 -32.90
C ALA A 150 2.54 13.61 -31.69
N SER A 151 3.05 13.82 -30.48
CA SER A 151 2.16 14.23 -29.38
C SER A 151 2.68 15.60 -28.96
N ALA A 152 2.28 16.61 -29.71
CA ALA A 152 2.53 17.99 -29.29
C ALA A 152 1.59 18.21 -28.09
N LEU A 153 2.18 18.30 -26.89
CA LEU A 153 1.50 18.82 -25.70
C LEU A 153 0.84 20.14 -26.12
N ARG A 154 -0.49 20.16 -26.13
CA ARG A 154 -1.28 21.26 -26.71
C ARG A 154 -1.89 22.11 -25.61
N GLU A 155 -2.02 23.39 -25.90
CA GLU A 155 -2.58 24.39 -25.00
C GLU A 155 -4.03 24.05 -24.60
N VAL A 156 -4.34 24.16 -23.31
CA VAL A 156 -5.72 24.07 -22.81
C VAL A 156 -6.36 25.46 -22.91
N ARG A 157 -6.81 25.83 -24.12
CA ARG A 157 -7.44 27.15 -24.38
C ARG A 157 -8.92 27.15 -23.95
N GLY A 158 -9.32 28.11 -23.12
CA GLY A 158 -10.73 28.42 -22.83
C GLY A 158 -10.99 29.07 -21.47
N ALA A 159 -12.20 29.63 -21.31
CA ALA A 159 -12.67 30.24 -20.05
C ALA A 159 -13.12 29.21 -18.99
N ARG A 160 -13.26 27.93 -19.36
CA ARG A 160 -13.64 26.86 -18.43
C ARG A 160 -12.45 26.41 -17.56
N PRO A 161 -12.68 25.96 -16.31
CA PRO A 161 -11.62 25.37 -15.49
C PRO A 161 -10.94 24.21 -16.21
N VAL A 162 -9.62 24.07 -16.02
CA VAL A 162 -8.88 22.88 -16.46
C VAL A 162 -9.41 21.68 -15.67
N ARG A 163 -9.59 20.55 -16.36
CA ARG A 163 -10.12 19.32 -15.78
C ARG A 163 -9.02 18.28 -15.69
N ILE A 164 -8.64 17.90 -14.47
CA ILE A 164 -7.55 16.95 -14.22
C ILE A 164 -8.06 15.72 -13.49
N LEU A 165 -7.72 14.54 -14.02
CA LEU A 165 -8.15 13.26 -13.48
C LEU A 165 -6.93 12.46 -13.05
N PHE A 166 -6.81 12.17 -11.77
CA PHE A 166 -5.75 11.32 -11.23
C PHE A 166 -6.21 9.86 -11.15
N VAL A 167 -5.38 8.93 -11.61
CA VAL A 167 -5.73 7.52 -11.68
C VAL A 167 -4.69 6.65 -10.98
N ASN A 168 -5.16 5.83 -10.03
CA ASN A 168 -4.44 4.65 -9.56
C ASN A 168 -4.78 3.48 -10.50
N PRO A 169 -3.85 3.03 -11.35
CA PRO A 169 -4.18 2.16 -12.47
C PRO A 169 -4.63 0.76 -12.04
N PRO A 170 -5.41 0.06 -12.88
CA PRO A 170 -6.04 -1.21 -12.54
C PRO A 170 -5.00 -2.31 -12.30
N VAL A 171 -4.99 -2.87 -11.08
CA VAL A 171 -4.19 -4.04 -10.71
C VAL A 171 -5.00 -4.86 -9.72
N SER A 172 -5.21 -6.14 -10.02
CA SER A 172 -6.02 -7.00 -9.14
C SER A 172 -5.27 -7.30 -7.83
N LYS A 173 -6.02 -7.59 -6.75
CA LYS A 173 -5.41 -8.11 -5.51
C LYS A 173 -4.61 -9.38 -5.74
N LYS A 174 -5.04 -10.22 -6.69
CA LYS A 174 -4.36 -11.47 -7.02
C LYS A 174 -2.99 -11.21 -7.63
N ASP A 175 -2.88 -10.23 -8.51
CA ASP A 175 -1.60 -9.86 -9.11
C ASP A 175 -0.67 -9.22 -8.08
N ARG A 176 -1.23 -8.39 -7.19
CA ARG A 176 -0.45 -7.73 -6.14
C ARG A 176 0.03 -8.69 -5.04
N TYR A 177 -0.88 -9.47 -4.45
CA TYR A 177 -0.63 -10.26 -3.23
C TYR A 177 -0.46 -11.77 -3.49
N GLY A 178 -0.69 -12.24 -4.71
CA GLY A 178 -0.57 -13.67 -5.06
C GLY A 178 -1.42 -14.57 -4.16
N ALA A 179 -0.78 -15.56 -3.53
CA ALA A 179 -1.43 -16.51 -2.63
C ALA A 179 -2.06 -15.86 -1.39
N LEU A 180 -1.68 -14.64 -1.04
CA LEU A 180 -2.18 -13.88 0.10
C LEU A 180 -3.29 -12.89 -0.25
N ALA A 181 -3.83 -12.92 -1.48
CA ALA A 181 -4.85 -11.97 -1.95
C ALA A 181 -6.10 -11.86 -1.04
N ALA A 182 -6.53 -12.97 -0.43
CA ALA A 182 -7.66 -12.97 0.51
C ALA A 182 -7.39 -12.17 1.80
N ALA A 183 -6.11 -11.93 2.12
CA ALA A 183 -5.64 -11.08 3.22
C ALA A 183 -5.02 -9.76 2.73
N GLY A 184 -5.12 -9.46 1.43
CA GLY A 184 -4.58 -8.25 0.84
C GLY A 184 -5.30 -6.99 1.32
N SER A 185 -4.52 -5.93 1.53
CA SER A 185 -5.00 -4.61 1.93
C SER A 185 -5.21 -3.68 0.72
N TYR A 186 -5.98 -2.62 0.91
CA TYR A 186 -5.95 -1.46 0.03
C TYR A 186 -5.52 -0.26 0.87
N SER A 187 -4.34 0.26 0.58
CA SER A 187 -3.86 1.50 1.19
C SER A 187 -4.32 2.68 0.32
N PRO A 188 -4.72 3.81 0.92
CA PRO A 188 -5.07 5.00 0.15
C PRO A 188 -3.89 5.48 -0.69
N PRO A 189 -4.10 5.94 -1.93
CA PRO A 189 -3.05 6.50 -2.77
C PRO A 189 -2.71 7.93 -2.31
N LEU A 190 -1.94 8.04 -1.22
CA LEU A 190 -1.63 9.33 -0.55
C LEU A 190 -1.08 10.41 -1.48
N ALA A 191 -0.26 10.02 -2.47
CA ALA A 191 0.24 10.96 -3.46
C ALA A 191 -0.89 11.59 -4.28
N LEU A 192 -1.91 10.80 -4.66
CA LEU A 192 -3.04 11.30 -5.43
C LEU A 192 -3.96 12.20 -4.59
N THR A 193 -4.17 11.89 -3.31
CA THR A 193 -4.97 12.77 -2.43
C THR A 193 -4.30 14.12 -2.20
N ASN A 194 -2.96 14.16 -2.11
CA ASN A 194 -2.21 15.41 -1.99
C ASN A 194 -2.25 16.23 -3.28
N LEU A 195 -1.96 15.59 -4.43
CA LEU A 195 -2.06 16.23 -5.74
C LEU A 195 -3.47 16.76 -6.01
N ALA A 196 -4.49 16.00 -5.61
CA ALA A 196 -5.87 16.40 -5.81
C ALA A 196 -6.25 17.61 -4.94
N ALA A 197 -5.76 17.67 -3.70
CA ALA A 197 -5.96 18.83 -2.83
C ALA A 197 -5.31 20.09 -3.41
N VAL A 198 -4.03 20.00 -3.83
CA VAL A 198 -3.28 21.13 -4.43
C VAL A 198 -3.93 21.64 -5.71
N THR A 199 -4.31 20.74 -6.61
CA THR A 199 -4.95 21.12 -7.88
C THR A 199 -6.34 21.72 -7.68
N ARG A 200 -7.10 21.23 -6.70
CA ARG A 200 -8.39 21.82 -6.33
C ARG A 200 -8.24 23.24 -5.79
N GLU A 201 -7.26 23.51 -4.92
CA GLU A 201 -7.03 24.86 -4.38
C GLU A 201 -6.67 25.88 -5.47
N ARG A 202 -6.08 25.42 -6.57
CA ARG A 202 -5.82 26.24 -7.77
C ARG A 202 -7.08 26.50 -8.63
N GLY A 203 -8.25 26.00 -8.21
CA GLY A 203 -9.52 26.20 -8.88
C GLY A 203 -9.76 25.28 -10.08
N TRP A 204 -9.00 24.19 -10.20
CA TRP A 204 -9.19 23.20 -11.27
C TRP A 204 -10.22 22.15 -10.86
N GLU A 205 -10.95 21.63 -11.86
CA GLU A 205 -11.89 20.54 -11.63
C GLU A 205 -11.09 19.23 -11.54
N THR A 206 -11.03 18.69 -10.33
CA THR A 206 -10.18 17.55 -10.01
C THR A 206 -11.01 16.35 -9.57
N ALA A 207 -10.65 15.15 -10.02
CA ALA A 207 -11.18 13.89 -9.53
C ALA A 207 -10.10 12.80 -9.40
N ILE A 208 -10.39 11.77 -8.61
CA ILE A 208 -9.56 10.57 -8.47
C ILE A 208 -10.36 9.34 -8.92
N ILE A 209 -9.74 8.49 -9.72
CA ILE A 209 -10.18 7.10 -9.93
C ILE A 209 -9.19 6.17 -9.25
N ASP A 210 -9.68 5.33 -8.36
CA ASP A 210 -8.87 4.29 -7.74
C ASP A 210 -9.33 2.91 -8.24
N ALA A 211 -8.84 2.55 -9.43
CA ALA A 211 -9.25 1.33 -10.11
C ALA A 211 -8.92 0.07 -9.29
N GLN A 212 -7.92 0.11 -8.39
CA GLN A 212 -7.60 -1.03 -7.54
C GLN A 212 -8.68 -1.26 -6.49
N VAL A 213 -9.09 -0.23 -5.75
CA VAL A 213 -10.07 -0.36 -4.65
C VAL A 213 -11.50 -0.57 -5.17
N GLU A 214 -11.81 0.01 -6.33
CA GLU A 214 -13.08 -0.16 -7.04
C GLU A 214 -13.13 -1.46 -7.86
N GLU A 215 -12.01 -2.19 -7.96
CA GLU A 215 -11.86 -3.44 -8.72
C GLU A 215 -12.24 -3.28 -10.21
N LEU A 216 -11.88 -2.14 -10.80
CA LEU A 216 -12.13 -1.82 -12.20
C LEU A 216 -11.06 -2.47 -13.11
N GLY A 217 -11.48 -2.91 -14.30
CA GLY A 217 -10.58 -3.20 -15.41
C GLY A 217 -10.23 -1.94 -16.21
N HIS A 218 -9.44 -2.11 -17.26
CA HIS A 218 -9.06 -1.01 -18.15
C HIS A 218 -10.27 -0.40 -18.86
N ASP A 219 -11.21 -1.22 -19.34
CA ASP A 219 -12.39 -0.74 -20.07
C ASP A 219 -13.33 0.10 -19.18
N GLU A 220 -13.59 -0.34 -17.94
CA GLU A 220 -14.39 0.44 -17.00
C GLU A 220 -13.66 1.72 -16.58
N THR A 221 -12.34 1.65 -16.40
CA THR A 221 -11.52 2.83 -16.09
C THR A 221 -11.59 3.86 -17.22
N ILE A 222 -11.46 3.43 -18.48
CA ILE A 222 -11.58 4.30 -19.66
C ILE A 222 -12.98 4.88 -19.79
N SER A 223 -14.03 4.10 -19.50
CA SER A 223 -15.41 4.60 -19.51
C SER A 223 -15.61 5.73 -18.49
N ARG A 224 -14.98 5.64 -17.31
CA ARG A 224 -15.00 6.70 -16.29
C ARG A 224 -14.16 7.92 -16.69
N ILE A 225 -13.03 7.70 -17.36
CA ILE A 225 -12.21 8.78 -17.94
C ILE A 225 -13.01 9.53 -19.01
N ASP A 226 -13.68 8.82 -19.91
CA ASP A 226 -14.52 9.43 -20.96
C ASP A 226 -15.70 10.21 -20.37
N ALA A 227 -16.38 9.65 -19.37
CA ALA A 227 -17.46 10.34 -18.67
C ALA A 227 -16.98 11.63 -18.01
N PHE A 228 -15.77 11.63 -17.45
CA PHE A 228 -15.19 12.82 -16.86
C PHE A 228 -14.68 13.81 -17.90
N ARG A 229 -14.37 13.45 -19.16
CA ARG A 229 -13.81 14.34 -20.20
C ARG A 229 -12.65 15.25 -19.67
N PRO A 230 -11.55 14.67 -19.17
CA PRO A 230 -10.41 15.43 -18.67
C PRO A 230 -9.64 16.12 -19.79
N ASP A 231 -8.96 17.22 -19.45
CA ASP A 231 -7.90 17.80 -20.27
C ASP A 231 -6.56 17.08 -19.98
N ILE A 232 -6.37 16.63 -18.74
CA ILE A 232 -5.17 15.98 -18.25
C ILE A 232 -5.52 14.70 -17.47
N VAL A 233 -4.83 13.60 -17.76
CA VAL A 233 -4.87 12.36 -16.98
C VAL A 233 -3.51 12.13 -16.32
N GLY A 234 -3.48 12.10 -14.98
CA GLY A 234 -2.29 11.83 -14.18
C GLY A 234 -2.27 10.42 -13.63
N ILE A 235 -1.32 9.58 -14.06
CA ILE A 235 -1.23 8.17 -13.66
C ILE A 235 -0.12 7.98 -12.63
N THR A 236 -0.48 7.49 -11.43
CA THR A 236 0.53 7.13 -10.42
C THR A 236 1.19 5.78 -10.75
N SER A 237 2.51 5.72 -10.59
CA SER A 237 3.36 4.63 -11.06
C SER A 237 4.33 4.14 -9.98
N THR A 238 3.94 3.03 -9.34
CA THR A 238 4.89 2.14 -8.65
C THR A 238 5.45 1.12 -9.65
N THR A 239 6.53 0.43 -9.31
CA THR A 239 7.18 -0.49 -10.27
C THR A 239 6.24 -1.59 -10.76
N SER A 240 5.42 -2.17 -9.89
CA SER A 240 4.48 -3.22 -10.29
C SER A 240 3.22 -2.70 -10.98
N THR A 241 2.84 -1.44 -10.76
CA THR A 241 1.67 -0.85 -11.39
C THR A 241 1.98 -0.16 -12.71
N PHE A 242 3.24 0.19 -12.98
CA PHE A 242 3.66 0.89 -14.18
C PHE A 242 3.24 0.19 -15.49
N PRO A 243 3.41 -1.14 -15.67
CA PRO A 243 2.96 -1.79 -16.91
C PRO A 243 1.47 -1.61 -17.20
N SER A 244 0.62 -1.66 -16.16
CA SER A 244 -0.82 -1.42 -16.30
C SER A 244 -1.13 0.06 -16.56
N GLY A 245 -0.42 0.97 -15.89
CA GLY A 245 -0.54 2.40 -16.13
C GLY A 245 -0.11 2.83 -17.54
N ALA A 246 0.93 2.19 -18.10
CA ALA A 246 1.37 2.42 -19.46
C ALA A 246 0.34 1.92 -20.49
N GLU A 247 -0.26 0.75 -20.26
CA GLU A 247 -1.38 0.25 -21.07
C GLU A 247 -2.59 1.19 -21.00
N LEU A 248 -2.92 1.69 -19.80
CA LEU A 248 -3.98 2.69 -19.63
C LEU A 248 -3.67 3.99 -20.39
N ALA A 249 -2.41 4.45 -20.41
CA ALA A 249 -2.01 5.64 -21.16
C ALA A 249 -2.31 5.47 -22.67
N GLU A 250 -1.98 4.32 -23.26
CA GLU A 250 -2.28 4.02 -24.66
C GLU A 250 -3.79 4.08 -24.92
N LEU A 251 -4.60 3.44 -24.06
CA LEU A 251 -6.06 3.47 -24.19
C LEU A 251 -6.66 4.89 -24.03
N VAL A 252 -6.08 5.74 -23.18
CA VAL A 252 -6.49 7.15 -23.07
C VAL A 252 -6.21 7.90 -24.38
N LYS A 253 -5.08 7.63 -25.03
CA LYS A 253 -4.75 8.23 -26.33
C LYS A 253 -5.60 7.68 -27.48
N GLU A 254 -6.05 6.43 -27.39
CA GLU A 254 -7.04 5.87 -28.31
C GLU A 254 -8.40 6.54 -28.16
N LEU A 255 -8.81 6.83 -26.92
CA LEU A 255 -10.05 7.54 -26.61
C LEU A 255 -10.04 8.98 -27.14
N ASP A 256 -9.03 9.76 -26.77
CA ASP A 256 -8.83 11.12 -27.28
C ASP A 256 -7.36 11.52 -27.21
N ARG A 257 -6.72 11.64 -28.38
CA ARG A 257 -5.31 12.04 -28.51
C ARG A 257 -5.00 13.42 -27.93
N ARG A 258 -6.00 14.27 -27.72
CA ARG A 258 -5.85 15.62 -27.16
C ARG A 258 -5.65 15.61 -25.65
N ILE A 259 -6.04 14.53 -24.96
CA ILE A 259 -5.83 14.41 -23.51
C ILE A 259 -4.33 14.34 -23.24
N THR A 260 -3.83 15.23 -22.38
CA THR A 260 -2.44 15.15 -21.93
C THR A 260 -2.31 14.07 -20.86
N VAL A 261 -1.44 13.10 -21.09
CA VAL A 261 -1.16 12.00 -20.15
C VAL A 261 0.17 12.25 -19.47
N ILE A 262 0.11 12.47 -18.15
CA ILE A 262 1.30 12.59 -17.31
C ILE A 262 1.44 11.36 -16.42
N ALA A 263 2.67 10.91 -16.21
CA ALA A 263 2.96 9.83 -15.26
C ALA A 263 3.83 10.36 -14.11
N GLY A 264 3.50 9.97 -12.88
CA GLY A 264 4.26 10.36 -11.68
C GLY A 264 4.48 9.18 -10.73
N GLY A 265 5.42 9.31 -9.81
CA GLY A 265 5.72 8.31 -8.79
C GLY A 265 7.10 7.66 -8.93
N VAL A 266 7.37 6.70 -8.04
CA VAL A 266 8.73 6.15 -7.83
C VAL A 266 9.32 5.48 -9.06
N HIS A 267 8.51 4.78 -9.85
CA HIS A 267 9.03 4.03 -10.99
C HIS A 267 9.55 4.96 -12.09
N VAL A 268 8.69 5.89 -12.51
CA VAL A 268 9.01 6.83 -13.59
C VAL A 268 10.05 7.86 -13.14
N SER A 269 10.14 8.16 -11.84
CA SER A 269 11.27 8.94 -11.30
C SER A 269 12.59 8.19 -11.33
N ALA A 270 12.58 6.86 -11.20
CA ALA A 270 13.78 6.04 -11.22
C ALA A 270 14.25 5.68 -12.63
N LEU A 271 13.32 5.57 -13.60
CA LEU A 271 13.58 5.18 -14.99
C LEU A 271 12.92 6.14 -16.02
N PRO A 272 13.07 7.46 -15.91
CA PRO A 272 12.28 8.42 -16.69
C PRO A 272 12.49 8.29 -18.20
N GLU A 273 13.75 8.17 -18.63
CA GLU A 273 14.09 8.03 -20.04
C GLU A 273 13.47 6.77 -20.64
N ARG A 274 13.66 5.63 -19.97
CA ARG A 274 13.09 4.35 -20.38
C ARG A 274 11.56 4.42 -20.45
N SER A 275 10.92 4.98 -19.43
CA SER A 275 9.46 5.11 -19.39
C SER A 275 8.92 5.93 -20.56
N LEU A 276 9.57 7.04 -20.94
CA LEU A 276 9.14 7.90 -22.05
C LEU A 276 9.47 7.33 -23.44
N LEU A 277 10.58 6.62 -23.59
CA LEU A 277 10.99 6.04 -24.87
C LEU A 277 10.24 4.74 -25.19
N GLU A 278 9.99 3.90 -24.19
CA GLU A 278 9.26 2.62 -24.37
C GLU A 278 7.74 2.82 -24.46
N HIS A 279 7.19 3.92 -23.91
CA HIS A 279 5.75 4.19 -23.86
C HIS A 279 5.41 5.60 -24.36
N ARG A 280 5.09 5.71 -25.65
CA ARG A 280 4.88 6.99 -26.32
C ARG A 280 3.56 7.68 -25.97
N ALA A 281 2.57 6.94 -25.44
CA ALA A 281 1.34 7.56 -24.97
C ALA A 281 1.50 8.42 -23.72
N ILE A 282 2.61 8.28 -22.98
CA ILE A 282 2.94 9.16 -21.85
C ILE A 282 3.60 10.42 -22.42
N ASP A 283 3.01 11.58 -22.23
CA ASP A 283 3.50 12.84 -22.80
C ASP A 283 4.60 13.49 -21.94
N ALA A 284 4.46 13.40 -20.62
CA ALA A 284 5.44 13.92 -19.67
C ALA A 284 5.53 13.02 -18.43
N VAL A 285 6.72 12.98 -17.84
CA VAL A 285 6.95 12.35 -16.55
C VAL A 285 7.24 13.42 -15.50
N VAL A 286 6.50 13.36 -14.40
CA VAL A 286 6.70 14.18 -13.20
C VAL A 286 7.70 13.49 -12.28
N LEU A 287 8.83 14.13 -12.03
CA LEU A 287 9.95 13.60 -11.25
C LEU A 287 9.88 14.09 -9.80
N GLY A 288 10.06 13.18 -8.85
CA GLY A 288 10.16 13.53 -7.43
C GLY A 288 8.82 13.97 -6.84
N GLU A 289 8.82 15.09 -6.11
CA GLU A 289 7.63 15.68 -5.51
C GLU A 289 6.78 16.37 -6.59
N GLY A 290 5.52 15.97 -6.68
CA GLY A 290 4.66 16.32 -7.82
C GLY A 290 3.79 17.55 -7.60
N GLU A 291 3.61 18.00 -6.36
CA GLU A 291 2.62 19.01 -5.99
C GLU A 291 2.81 20.33 -6.75
N GLU A 292 3.99 20.94 -6.64
CA GLU A 292 4.31 22.18 -7.35
C GLU A 292 4.55 21.93 -8.85
N THR A 293 5.16 20.79 -9.22
CA THR A 293 5.45 20.47 -10.63
C THR A 293 4.17 20.34 -11.45
N VAL A 294 3.16 19.65 -10.92
CA VAL A 294 1.86 19.48 -11.59
C VAL A 294 1.15 20.83 -11.65
N ALA A 295 1.22 21.65 -10.61
CA ALA A 295 0.62 22.97 -10.63
C ALA A 295 1.22 23.86 -11.73
N GLU A 296 2.54 23.92 -11.82
CA GLU A 296 3.22 24.70 -12.87
C GLU A 296 3.01 24.10 -14.27
N LEU A 297 2.98 22.76 -14.41
CA LEU A 297 2.68 22.11 -15.69
C LEU A 297 1.29 22.49 -16.19
N VAL A 298 0.27 22.44 -15.32
CA VAL A 298 -1.11 22.79 -15.69
C VAL A 298 -1.21 24.26 -16.06
N ALA A 299 -0.53 25.14 -15.31
CA ALA A 299 -0.47 26.58 -15.63
C ALA A 299 0.18 26.83 -16.99
N ALA A 300 1.34 26.22 -17.25
CA ALA A 300 2.04 26.34 -18.53
C ALA A 300 1.20 25.83 -19.71
N LEU A 301 0.50 24.69 -19.55
CA LEU A 301 -0.42 24.19 -20.57
C LEU A 301 -1.60 25.14 -20.83
N LYS A 302 -2.09 25.84 -19.80
CA LYS A 302 -3.19 26.80 -19.94
C LYS A 302 -2.73 28.10 -20.63
N GLU A 303 -1.53 28.56 -20.31
CA GLU A 303 -0.95 29.81 -20.83
C GLU A 303 -0.25 29.65 -22.19
N GLY A 304 0.05 28.41 -22.59
CA GLY A 304 0.85 28.11 -23.77
C GLY A 304 2.35 28.37 -23.58
N SER A 305 2.79 28.38 -22.33
CA SER A 305 4.21 28.55 -21.96
C SER A 305 5.00 27.26 -22.22
N PRO A 306 6.29 27.34 -22.56
CA PRO A 306 7.12 26.16 -22.79
C PRO A 306 7.22 25.26 -21.55
N LEU A 307 6.95 23.96 -21.71
CA LEU A 307 7.06 23.01 -20.60
C LEU A 307 8.51 22.77 -20.18
N GLU A 308 9.48 23.09 -21.04
CA GLU A 308 10.90 23.05 -20.73
C GLU A 308 11.29 23.97 -19.56
N GLU A 309 10.47 24.99 -19.26
CA GLU A 309 10.68 25.92 -18.13
C GLU A 309 10.12 25.39 -16.81
N VAL A 310 9.24 24.38 -16.85
CA VAL A 310 8.64 23.77 -15.65
C VAL A 310 9.61 22.78 -15.04
N ARG A 311 10.21 23.12 -13.90
CA ARG A 311 11.21 22.27 -13.21
C ARG A 311 10.61 20.95 -12.75
N GLY A 312 11.40 19.87 -12.81
CA GLY A 312 11.00 18.55 -12.31
C GLY A 312 10.26 17.69 -13.34
N LEU A 313 10.37 17.99 -14.64
CA LEU A 313 9.82 17.18 -15.71
C LEU A 313 10.90 16.44 -16.49
N ALA A 314 10.52 15.28 -17.02
CA ALA A 314 11.14 14.68 -18.18
C ALA A 314 10.15 14.73 -19.35
N LEU A 315 10.62 15.22 -20.49
CA LEU A 315 9.85 15.46 -21.69
C LEU A 315 10.48 14.72 -22.87
N ARG A 316 9.66 14.20 -23.78
CA ARG A 316 10.15 13.56 -25.01
C ARG A 316 10.25 14.58 -26.14
N LYS A 317 11.42 14.69 -26.75
CA LYS A 317 11.70 15.52 -27.94
C LYS A 317 12.26 14.65 -29.06
N GLY A 318 11.37 14.16 -29.92
CA GLY A 318 11.70 13.12 -30.90
C GLY A 318 12.12 11.83 -30.20
N GLU A 319 13.31 11.34 -30.51
CA GLU A 319 13.90 10.13 -29.92
C GLU A 319 14.76 10.40 -28.67
N LYS A 320 14.78 11.65 -28.20
CA LYS A 320 15.54 12.05 -27.01
C LYS A 320 14.61 12.45 -25.88
N VAL A 321 15.10 12.31 -24.65
CA VAL A 321 14.43 12.83 -23.46
C VAL A 321 15.19 14.05 -22.95
N VAL A 322 14.44 15.13 -22.71
CA VAL A 322 14.93 16.39 -22.14
C VAL A 322 14.46 16.46 -20.70
N PHE A 323 15.39 16.74 -19.79
CA PHE A 323 15.12 16.99 -18.37
C PHE A 323 15.10 18.48 -18.13
N THR A 324 14.04 18.99 -17.50
CA THR A 324 13.83 20.43 -17.23
C THR A 324 14.55 20.93 -15.98
N GLY A 325 15.56 20.17 -15.53
CA GLY A 325 16.30 20.43 -14.31
C GLY A 325 15.61 19.92 -13.03
N PRO A 326 16.37 19.90 -11.91
CA PRO A 326 15.87 19.41 -10.64
C PRO A 326 14.84 20.39 -10.04
N ARG A 327 13.78 19.85 -9.44
CA ARG A 327 12.88 20.62 -8.57
C ARG A 327 13.42 20.59 -7.14
N PRO A 328 13.58 21.75 -6.48
CA PRO A 328 13.83 21.79 -5.04
C PRO A 328 12.75 21.08 -4.26
N LEU A 329 13.14 20.32 -3.25
CA LEU A 329 12.20 19.68 -2.33
C LEU A 329 11.39 20.75 -1.58
N ILE A 330 10.09 20.49 -1.37
CA ILE A 330 9.17 21.36 -0.64
C ILE A 330 9.65 21.48 0.81
N GLN A 331 10.17 22.65 1.22
CA GLN A 331 10.79 22.78 2.54
C GLN A 331 9.77 22.82 3.67
N ASP A 332 8.77 23.69 3.52
CA ASP A 332 7.64 23.77 4.44
C ASP A 332 6.54 22.83 3.95
N LEU A 333 6.35 21.70 4.64
CA LEU A 333 5.28 20.77 4.28
C LEU A 333 3.90 21.31 4.67
N ASP A 334 3.82 22.23 5.64
CA ASP A 334 2.53 22.78 6.08
C ASP A 334 1.92 23.75 5.07
N SER A 335 2.69 24.17 4.05
CA SER A 335 2.16 24.90 2.91
C SER A 335 1.24 24.07 2.03
N LEU A 336 1.22 22.73 2.20
CA LEU A 336 0.36 21.84 1.45
C LEU A 336 -1.01 21.72 2.12
N PRO A 337 -2.11 21.72 1.36
CA PRO A 337 -3.44 21.48 1.92
C PRO A 337 -3.58 20.11 2.56
N LEU A 338 -4.62 19.96 3.39
CA LEU A 338 -5.02 18.64 3.85
C LEU A 338 -5.35 17.73 2.64
N PRO A 339 -4.99 16.44 2.69
CA PRO A 339 -5.25 15.52 1.58
C PRO A 339 -6.75 15.42 1.26
N ALA A 340 -7.09 15.32 -0.01
CA ALA A 340 -8.49 15.25 -0.48
C ALA A 340 -9.10 13.84 -0.27
N TRP A 341 -9.28 13.43 0.98
CA TRP A 341 -9.81 12.11 1.38
C TRP A 341 -11.21 11.84 0.84
N GLU A 342 -12.04 12.88 0.77
CA GLU A 342 -13.40 12.86 0.25
C GLU A 342 -13.50 12.50 -1.24
N MET A 343 -12.40 12.64 -1.99
CA MET A 343 -12.34 12.21 -3.40
C MET A 343 -12.08 10.71 -3.55
N LEU A 344 -11.73 10.00 -2.46
CA LEU A 344 -11.51 8.57 -2.49
C LEU A 344 -12.85 7.80 -2.37
N PRO A 345 -13.12 6.83 -3.25
CA PRO A 345 -14.37 6.06 -3.25
C PRO A 345 -14.56 5.26 -1.95
N ARG A 346 -15.67 5.51 -1.24
CA ARG A 346 -16.07 4.80 -0.01
C ARG A 346 -15.02 4.87 1.11
N PHE A 347 -14.25 5.96 1.18
CA PHE A 347 -13.28 6.19 2.24
C PHE A 347 -13.96 6.35 3.61
N PRO A 348 -13.35 5.85 4.71
CA PRO A 348 -12.15 5.00 4.80
C PRO A 348 -12.46 3.50 4.66
N ARG A 349 -13.73 3.10 4.54
CA ARG A 349 -14.16 1.69 4.67
C ARG A 349 -13.62 0.77 3.58
N ALA A 350 -13.42 1.27 2.36
CA ALA A 350 -12.83 0.49 1.29
C ALA A 350 -11.29 0.37 1.40
N TYR A 351 -10.67 1.23 2.20
CA TYR A 351 -9.23 1.35 2.39
C TYR A 351 -8.79 0.69 3.69
N CYS A 352 -8.82 -0.64 3.70
CA CYS A 352 -8.44 -1.41 4.88
C CYS A 352 -6.93 -1.66 4.88
N ILE A 353 -6.23 -1.17 5.91
CA ILE A 353 -4.88 -1.58 6.27
C ILE A 353 -4.88 -3.09 6.59
N GLN A 354 -3.73 -3.76 6.49
CA GLN A 354 -3.59 -5.16 6.87
C GLN A 354 -4.13 -5.39 8.30
N THR A 355 -5.06 -6.33 8.46
CA THR A 355 -5.75 -6.62 9.74
C THR A 355 -4.80 -6.75 10.93
N GLN A 356 -3.61 -7.32 10.71
CA GLN A 356 -2.63 -7.54 11.76
C GLN A 356 -2.03 -6.24 12.32
N SER A 357 -2.10 -5.15 11.56
CA SER A 357 -1.60 -3.82 11.91
C SER A 357 -2.72 -2.83 12.26
N VAL A 358 -3.93 -3.31 12.60
CA VAL A 358 -5.07 -2.46 13.00
C VAL A 358 -5.54 -2.80 14.41
N ALA A 359 -5.78 -1.77 15.24
CA ALA A 359 -6.38 -1.93 16.56
C ALA A 359 -7.90 -1.73 16.57
N ASN A 360 -8.40 -0.77 15.78
CA ASN A 360 -9.82 -0.40 15.71
C ASN A 360 -10.20 -0.07 14.26
N PHE A 361 -11.46 -0.29 13.89
CA PHE A 361 -11.98 0.07 12.56
C PHE A 361 -13.04 1.18 12.69
N PRO A 362 -13.18 2.06 11.69
CA PRO A 362 -12.40 2.16 10.46
C PRO A 362 -10.95 2.66 10.69
N SER A 363 -10.03 2.23 9.84
CA SER A 363 -8.60 2.60 9.92
C SER A 363 -8.12 3.23 8.63
N THR A 364 -7.10 4.09 8.67
CA THR A 364 -6.39 4.57 7.47
C THR A 364 -4.90 4.75 7.75
N SER A 365 -4.12 4.94 6.69
CA SER A 365 -2.72 5.32 6.81
C SER A 365 -2.48 6.77 6.38
N VAL A 366 -1.45 7.39 6.95
CA VAL A 366 -1.02 8.75 6.64
C VAL A 366 0.50 8.81 6.57
N CYS A 367 1.03 9.81 5.88
CA CYS A 367 2.45 10.12 5.87
C CYS A 367 2.62 11.59 6.27
N THR A 368 3.33 11.84 7.35
CA THR A 368 3.46 13.17 7.97
C THR A 368 4.89 13.73 7.95
N SER A 369 5.81 12.98 7.36
CA SER A 369 7.19 13.40 7.12
C SER A 369 7.72 12.80 5.83
N ARG A 370 8.74 13.44 5.26
CA ARG A 370 9.37 13.06 4.00
C ARG A 370 10.87 12.95 4.18
N GLY A 371 11.45 11.89 3.62
CA GLY A 371 12.87 11.61 3.65
C GLY A 371 13.27 10.72 4.82
N CYS A 372 14.46 10.14 4.70
CA CYS A 372 15.04 9.27 5.73
C CYS A 372 16.54 9.53 5.81
N THR A 373 17.24 9.31 6.92
CA THR A 373 18.72 9.43 6.98
C THR A 373 19.46 8.11 6.74
N GLY A 374 18.73 6.99 6.70
CA GLY A 374 19.32 5.66 6.56
C GLY A 374 20.03 5.45 5.22
N LYS A 375 21.17 4.75 5.23
CA LYS A 375 21.95 4.46 4.01
C LYS A 375 21.69 3.07 3.44
N CYS A 376 20.48 2.55 3.69
CA CYS A 376 20.12 1.16 3.40
C CYS A 376 20.21 0.88 1.89
N THR A 377 20.98 -0.14 1.50
CA THR A 377 21.30 -0.38 0.09
C THR A 377 20.10 -0.88 -0.73
N PHE A 378 19.10 -1.47 -0.09
CA PHE A 378 17.87 -1.95 -0.73
C PHE A 378 16.77 -0.88 -0.86
N CYS A 379 16.89 0.26 -0.18
CA CYS A 379 15.85 1.27 -0.09
C CYS A 379 15.99 2.28 -1.23
N ASP A 380 14.89 2.57 -1.94
CA ASP A 380 14.84 3.68 -2.88
C ASP A 380 14.52 4.98 -2.14
N ARG A 381 15.38 5.99 -2.33
CA ARG A 381 15.30 7.28 -1.64
C ARG A 381 15.23 8.44 -2.64
N ARG A 382 15.02 8.18 -3.93
CA ARG A 382 15.18 9.21 -4.97
C ARG A 382 14.18 10.35 -4.89
N ILE A 383 12.93 10.07 -4.48
CA ILE A 383 11.90 11.11 -4.41
C ILE A 383 12.19 12.09 -3.27
N PHE A 384 12.31 11.61 -2.03
CA PHE A 384 12.42 12.49 -0.87
C PHE A 384 13.86 12.77 -0.42
N GLY A 385 14.83 12.02 -0.93
CA GLY A 385 16.24 12.17 -0.60
C GLY A 385 16.58 11.85 0.85
N SER A 386 17.67 12.45 1.31
CA SER A 386 18.17 12.31 2.68
C SER A 386 17.71 13.44 3.62
N ASN A 387 17.04 14.45 3.08
CA ASN A 387 16.65 15.65 3.79
C ASN A 387 15.31 15.40 4.48
N LEU A 388 15.37 15.30 5.79
CA LEU A 388 14.21 15.05 6.64
C LEU A 388 13.38 16.32 6.77
N ARG A 389 12.11 16.21 6.44
CA ARG A 389 11.12 17.29 6.58
C ARG A 389 9.86 16.71 7.16
N ALA A 390 9.13 17.46 7.97
CA ALA A 390 7.91 16.96 8.58
C ALA A 390 6.89 18.09 8.70
N HIS A 391 5.61 17.74 8.58
CA HIS A 391 4.52 18.63 8.94
C HIS A 391 4.62 19.01 10.42
N SER A 392 4.21 20.22 10.81
CA SER A 392 4.20 20.60 12.23
C SER A 392 3.20 19.77 13.05
N ALA A 393 3.35 19.80 14.38
CA ALA A 393 2.38 19.14 15.26
C ALA A 393 0.95 19.70 15.08
N PRO A 394 0.72 21.03 14.95
CA PRO A 394 -0.58 21.58 14.58
C PRO A 394 -1.18 21.01 13.30
N TYR A 395 -0.39 20.90 12.22
CA TYR A 395 -0.87 20.32 10.97
C TYR A 395 -1.28 18.85 11.16
N VAL A 396 -0.43 18.06 11.83
CA VAL A 396 -0.74 16.65 12.13
C VAL A 396 -2.03 16.53 12.95
N MET A 397 -2.24 17.42 13.92
CA MET A 397 -3.47 17.43 14.70
C MET A 397 -4.68 17.81 13.85
N ALA A 398 -4.57 18.79 12.94
CA ALA A 398 -5.63 19.14 11.99
C ALA A 398 -6.01 17.94 11.10
N LEU A 399 -5.00 17.23 10.57
CA LEU A 399 -5.19 16.00 9.80
C LEU A 399 -5.90 14.91 10.62
N ILE A 400 -5.47 14.69 11.87
CA ILE A 400 -6.11 13.70 12.75
C ILE A 400 -7.56 14.07 13.04
N LYS A 401 -7.85 15.35 13.30
CA LYS A 401 -9.21 15.84 13.57
C LYS A 401 -10.11 15.63 12.36
N ASP A 402 -9.64 15.99 11.17
CA ASP A 402 -10.37 15.78 9.92
C ASP A 402 -10.73 14.30 9.72
N LEU A 403 -9.74 13.42 9.81
CA LEU A 403 -9.95 11.97 9.70
C LEU A 403 -10.90 11.42 10.77
N TYR A 404 -10.81 11.90 12.01
CA TYR A 404 -11.63 11.42 13.11
C TYR A 404 -13.09 11.90 13.03
N HIS A 405 -13.30 13.20 12.81
CA HIS A 405 -14.61 13.85 12.85
C HIS A 405 -15.36 13.74 11.52
N ASN A 406 -14.68 13.97 10.38
CA ASN A 406 -15.32 14.02 9.07
C ASN A 406 -15.37 12.64 8.40
N HIS A 407 -14.39 11.77 8.66
CA HIS A 407 -14.30 10.45 8.03
C HIS A 407 -14.53 9.26 8.98
N GLY A 408 -14.65 9.52 10.29
CA GLY A 408 -14.96 8.48 11.28
C GLY A 408 -13.82 7.50 11.53
N VAL A 409 -12.57 7.85 11.21
CA VAL A 409 -11.38 7.02 11.46
C VAL A 409 -11.16 6.82 12.96
N ARG A 410 -10.76 5.61 13.36
CA ARG A 410 -10.50 5.20 14.75
C ARG A 410 -9.12 4.58 14.96
N ASP A 411 -8.40 4.28 13.88
CA ASP A 411 -7.00 3.84 13.95
C ASP A 411 -6.19 4.45 12.79
N ILE A 412 -5.03 5.02 13.10
CA ILE A 412 -4.12 5.63 12.12
C ILE A 412 -2.79 4.90 12.10
N GLN A 413 -2.33 4.50 10.91
CA GLN A 413 -0.95 4.05 10.71
C GLN A 413 -0.12 5.18 10.11
N PHE A 414 0.88 5.66 10.86
CA PHE A 414 1.89 6.58 10.36
C PHE A 414 2.94 5.81 9.54
N GLU A 415 2.92 6.02 8.23
CA GLU A 415 3.78 5.37 7.22
C GLU A 415 5.08 6.14 6.97
N ASP A 416 5.34 7.19 7.75
CA ASP A 416 6.60 7.91 7.80
C ASP A 416 7.79 6.94 7.84
N ASP A 417 8.82 7.17 6.99
CA ASP A 417 10.04 6.34 6.97
C ASP A 417 10.67 6.18 8.37
N ASN A 418 10.52 7.21 9.21
CA ASN A 418 10.84 7.17 10.63
C ASN A 418 10.06 8.23 11.42
N PHE A 419 8.89 7.86 11.97
CA PHE A 419 8.03 8.79 12.71
C PHE A 419 8.68 9.37 13.97
N MET A 420 9.58 8.62 14.62
CA MET A 420 10.18 8.98 15.91
C MET A 420 11.37 9.95 15.81
N LEU A 421 11.71 10.37 14.61
CA LEU A 421 12.97 11.06 14.33
C LEU A 421 13.03 12.47 14.95
N PHE A 422 11.94 13.22 14.86
CA PHE A 422 11.84 14.55 15.45
C PHE A 422 11.22 14.47 16.84
N LYS A 423 12.04 14.22 17.88
CA LYS A 423 11.57 14.00 19.26
C LYS A 423 10.65 15.11 19.77
N LYS A 424 11.01 16.38 19.57
CA LYS A 424 10.21 17.54 19.99
C LYS A 424 8.80 17.50 19.37
N ARG A 425 8.75 17.40 18.04
CA ARG A 425 7.49 17.27 17.28
C ARG A 425 6.67 16.06 17.73
N LEU A 426 7.28 14.88 17.90
CA LEU A 426 6.60 13.69 18.38
C LEU A 426 5.93 13.94 19.74
N PHE A 427 6.63 14.61 20.65
CA PHE A 427 6.12 14.93 21.98
C PHE A 427 4.93 15.88 21.89
N GLU A 428 5.04 16.93 21.08
CA GLU A 428 3.95 17.88 20.81
C GLU A 428 2.72 17.17 20.22
N VAL A 429 2.89 16.31 19.21
CA VAL A 429 1.79 15.52 18.65
C VAL A 429 1.13 14.64 19.72
N CYS A 430 1.92 13.95 20.55
CA CYS A 430 1.39 13.13 21.64
C CYS A 430 0.60 13.96 22.65
N ASP A 431 1.10 15.15 23.00
CA ASP A 431 0.43 16.04 23.96
C ASP A 431 -0.87 16.60 23.39
N MET A 432 -0.89 16.97 22.11
CA MET A 432 -2.11 17.42 21.43
C MET A 432 -3.17 16.31 21.37
N ILE A 433 -2.81 15.08 20.98
CA ILE A 433 -3.76 13.94 20.95
C ILE A 433 -4.36 13.70 22.34
N ARG A 434 -3.54 13.77 23.39
CA ARG A 434 -4.01 13.60 24.78
C ARG A 434 -4.92 14.73 25.24
N ALA A 435 -4.59 15.96 24.90
CA ALA A 435 -5.40 17.13 25.25
C ALA A 435 -6.81 17.04 24.63
N GLU A 436 -6.91 16.56 23.40
CA GLU A 436 -8.17 16.38 22.68
C GLU A 436 -9.01 15.19 23.17
N ARG A 437 -8.41 14.24 23.90
CA ARG A 437 -9.09 13.05 24.45
C ARG A 437 -9.85 12.23 23.40
N LEU A 438 -9.30 12.12 22.19
CA LEU A 438 -9.90 11.33 21.12
C LEU A 438 -9.82 9.82 21.44
N ASP A 439 -10.91 9.09 21.20
CA ASP A 439 -10.89 7.61 21.19
C ASP A 439 -10.26 7.12 19.88
N LEU A 440 -8.95 7.35 19.76
CA LEU A 440 -8.13 7.08 18.60
C LEU A 440 -6.92 6.25 19.02
N THR A 441 -6.67 5.18 18.28
CA THR A 441 -5.41 4.43 18.39
C THR A 441 -4.51 4.71 17.19
N TRP A 442 -3.22 4.50 17.35
CA TRP A 442 -2.31 4.63 16.22
C TRP A 442 -1.09 3.72 16.32
N SER A 443 -0.46 3.50 15.18
CA SER A 443 0.80 2.78 15.04
C SER A 443 1.76 3.57 14.16
N CYS A 444 3.06 3.30 14.27
CA CYS A 444 4.05 3.98 13.45
C CYS A 444 5.19 3.05 13.04
N GLN A 445 5.89 3.41 11.97
CA GLN A 445 7.17 2.82 11.63
C GLN A 445 8.31 3.55 12.34
N ALA A 446 9.28 2.78 12.86
CA ALA A 446 10.45 3.34 13.52
C ALA A 446 11.69 2.46 13.34
N ARG A 447 12.86 3.06 13.53
CA ARG A 447 14.11 2.31 13.65
C ARG A 447 14.37 1.90 15.09
N VAL A 448 14.93 0.70 15.27
CA VAL A 448 15.22 0.11 16.60
C VAL A 448 16.27 0.89 17.40
N ASP A 449 17.07 1.74 16.77
CA ASP A 449 18.11 2.56 17.40
C ASP A 449 17.58 3.88 17.98
N MET A 450 16.31 4.24 17.73
CA MET A 450 15.72 5.52 18.14
C MET A 450 14.87 5.43 19.41
N VAL A 451 14.71 4.24 19.98
CA VAL A 451 13.72 4.00 21.04
C VAL A 451 14.28 4.26 22.43
N ARG A 452 13.50 4.98 23.25
CA ARG A 452 13.77 5.29 24.66
C ARG A 452 12.50 5.02 25.46
N LEU A 453 12.63 4.47 26.68
CA LEU A 453 11.46 4.12 27.50
C LEU A 453 10.53 5.31 27.76
N GLU A 454 11.09 6.48 28.05
CA GLU A 454 10.33 7.72 28.27
C GLU A 454 9.45 8.08 27.05
N THR A 455 10.03 8.01 25.84
CA THR A 455 9.34 8.33 24.60
C THR A 455 8.20 7.32 24.37
N LEU A 456 8.49 6.04 24.57
CA LEU A 456 7.52 4.97 24.39
C LEU A 456 6.34 5.07 25.38
N LYS A 457 6.60 5.42 26.64
CA LYS A 457 5.53 5.67 27.63
C LYS A 457 4.62 6.82 27.18
N LYS A 458 5.20 7.93 26.74
CA LYS A 458 4.43 9.08 26.23
C LYS A 458 3.60 8.73 24.99
N MET A 459 4.18 7.96 24.06
CA MET A 459 3.47 7.44 22.89
C MET A 459 2.30 6.54 23.30
N LYS A 460 2.51 5.64 24.28
CA LYS A 460 1.45 4.75 24.78
C LYS A 460 0.29 5.54 25.37
N GLU A 461 0.58 6.53 26.20
CA GLU A 461 -0.42 7.42 26.82
C GLU A 461 -1.22 8.21 25.78
N ALA A 462 -0.62 8.49 24.61
CA ALA A 462 -1.28 9.15 23.49
C ALA A 462 -1.99 8.19 22.52
N GLY A 463 -2.11 6.89 22.83
CA GLY A 463 -2.85 5.92 22.00
C GLY A 463 -1.99 5.07 21.06
N CYS A 464 -0.65 5.17 21.12
CA CYS A 464 0.23 4.27 20.37
C CYS A 464 0.09 2.85 20.91
N TRP A 465 -0.31 1.91 20.07
CA TRP A 465 -0.50 0.51 20.48
C TRP A 465 0.52 -0.45 19.86
N MET A 466 1.14 -0.08 18.74
CA MET A 466 2.12 -0.90 18.04
C MET A 466 3.19 -0.07 17.34
N ILE A 467 4.43 -0.56 17.36
CA ILE A 467 5.53 -0.06 16.53
C ILE A 467 5.95 -1.14 15.55
N LEU A 468 6.11 -0.75 14.29
CA LEU A 468 6.60 -1.60 13.22
C LEU A 468 8.09 -1.31 12.99
N TYR A 469 8.94 -2.30 13.25
CA TYR A 469 10.38 -2.18 13.14
C TYR A 469 10.91 -2.81 11.85
N GLY A 470 11.67 -2.04 11.08
CA GLY A 470 12.49 -2.57 9.98
C GLY A 470 13.70 -3.33 10.53
N VAL A 471 13.53 -4.65 10.72
CA VAL A 471 14.56 -5.56 11.24
C VAL A 471 15.41 -6.14 10.12
N GLU A 472 14.76 -6.45 9.00
CA GLU A 472 15.29 -6.98 7.74
C GLU A 472 15.90 -8.39 7.83
N SER A 473 16.82 -8.65 8.75
CA SER A 473 17.50 -9.95 8.85
C SER A 473 17.94 -10.25 10.29
N GLY A 474 18.01 -11.54 10.64
CA GLY A 474 18.69 -11.97 11.87
C GLY A 474 20.19 -12.20 11.69
N SER A 475 20.70 -12.15 10.46
CA SER A 475 22.12 -12.30 10.15
C SER A 475 22.84 -10.95 10.20
N GLU A 476 23.82 -10.81 11.11
CA GLU A 476 24.61 -9.57 11.21
C GLU A 476 25.43 -9.28 9.96
N ARG A 477 25.88 -10.33 9.26
CA ARG A 477 26.58 -10.21 7.98
C ARG A 477 25.68 -9.56 6.93
N ILE A 478 24.44 -10.01 6.82
CA ILE A 478 23.45 -9.46 5.88
C ILE A 478 23.04 -8.05 6.28
N LEU A 479 22.83 -7.76 7.57
CA LEU A 479 22.54 -6.41 8.06
C LEU A 479 23.66 -5.40 7.72
N LYS A 480 24.93 -5.83 7.80
CA LYS A 480 26.08 -5.03 7.36
C LYS A 480 26.07 -4.79 5.85
N MET A 481 25.79 -5.81 5.04
CA MET A 481 25.66 -5.66 3.58
C MET A 481 24.49 -4.73 3.19
N MET A 482 23.40 -4.77 3.95
CA MET A 482 22.28 -3.85 3.80
C MET A 482 22.59 -2.42 4.23
N LYS A 483 23.71 -2.17 4.95
CA LYS A 483 24.02 -0.90 5.62
C LYS A 483 22.88 -0.42 6.52
N LYS A 484 22.24 -1.34 7.25
CA LYS A 484 21.18 -1.00 8.21
C LYS A 484 21.74 -0.43 9.50
N GLU A 485 22.97 -0.82 9.87
CA GLU A 485 23.71 -0.36 11.06
C GLU A 485 23.04 -0.68 12.41
N ILE A 486 22.30 -1.80 12.45
CA ILE A 486 21.65 -2.34 13.66
C ILE A 486 22.20 -3.72 14.02
N SER A 487 22.08 -4.13 15.28
CA SER A 487 22.49 -5.45 15.78
C SER A 487 21.30 -6.19 16.41
N ARG A 488 21.41 -7.52 16.53
CA ARG A 488 20.40 -8.36 17.21
C ARG A 488 20.11 -7.88 18.64
N GLU A 489 21.15 -7.50 19.36
CA GLU A 489 21.03 -6.95 20.72
C GLU A 489 20.19 -5.67 20.75
N LYS A 490 20.46 -4.71 19.85
CA LYS A 490 19.68 -3.47 19.75
C LYS A 490 18.21 -3.76 19.44
N ILE A 491 17.94 -4.74 18.57
CA ILE A 491 16.58 -5.16 18.24
C ILE A 491 15.87 -5.74 19.47
N LEU A 492 16.50 -6.67 20.18
CA LEU A 492 15.92 -7.27 21.39
C LEU A 492 15.68 -6.23 22.49
N ARG A 493 16.62 -5.30 22.68
CA ARG A 493 16.47 -4.18 23.61
C ARG A 493 15.30 -3.28 23.22
N ALA A 494 15.13 -2.97 21.93
CA ALA A 494 14.03 -2.14 21.47
C ALA A 494 12.66 -2.78 21.76
N ILE A 495 12.54 -4.10 21.54
CA ILE A 495 11.33 -4.86 21.83
C ILE A 495 11.05 -4.86 23.34
N ASP A 496 12.06 -5.13 24.17
CA ASP A 496 11.93 -5.10 25.64
C ASP A 496 11.45 -3.74 26.15
N LEU A 497 12.02 -2.64 25.66
CA LEU A 497 11.60 -1.29 26.03
C LEU A 497 10.15 -0.98 25.62
N ALA A 498 9.74 -1.40 24.42
CA ALA A 498 8.37 -1.23 23.95
C ALA A 498 7.38 -2.07 24.77
N HIS A 499 7.72 -3.32 25.08
CA HIS A 499 6.91 -4.18 25.96
C HIS A 499 6.78 -3.61 27.36
N LYS A 500 7.86 -3.07 27.95
CA LYS A 500 7.83 -2.36 29.24
C LYS A 500 6.93 -1.12 29.22
N ALA A 501 6.77 -0.48 28.06
CA ALA A 501 5.83 0.61 27.86
C ALA A 501 4.40 0.14 27.51
N GLY A 502 4.16 -1.16 27.35
CA GLY A 502 2.86 -1.71 26.94
C GLY A 502 2.52 -1.51 25.46
N ILE A 503 3.53 -1.38 24.60
CA ILE A 503 3.42 -1.23 23.14
C ILE A 503 3.82 -2.54 22.46
N MET A 504 3.01 -2.98 21.50
CA MET A 504 3.30 -4.18 20.70
C MET A 504 4.39 -3.93 19.66
N CYS A 505 5.11 -4.98 19.28
CA CYS A 505 6.19 -4.90 18.30
C CYS A 505 5.93 -5.80 17.10
N LYS A 506 5.96 -5.21 15.90
CA LYS A 506 5.95 -5.94 14.64
C LYS A 506 7.33 -5.91 13.98
N GLY A 507 7.85 -7.05 13.57
CA GLY A 507 9.13 -7.14 12.85
C GLY A 507 8.94 -7.32 11.34
N PHE A 508 9.54 -6.43 10.54
CA PHE A 508 9.67 -6.61 9.09
C PHE A 508 10.98 -7.30 8.74
N PHE A 509 10.90 -8.31 7.88
CA PHE A 509 12.04 -9.11 7.43
C PHE A 509 12.07 -9.21 5.90
N ILE A 510 13.27 -9.32 5.36
CA ILE A 510 13.57 -9.48 3.94
C ILE A 510 14.26 -10.84 3.76
N THR A 511 13.74 -11.65 2.85
CA THR A 511 14.27 -12.96 2.48
C THR A 511 14.81 -12.94 1.05
N GLY A 512 15.99 -13.49 0.82
CA GLY A 512 16.68 -13.53 -0.46
C GLY A 512 17.48 -12.26 -0.80
N PHE A 513 18.04 -11.54 0.18
CA PHE A 513 18.86 -10.35 -0.09
C PHE A 513 20.20 -10.70 -0.78
N LEU A 514 20.89 -9.69 -1.30
CA LEU A 514 22.21 -9.86 -1.92
C LEU A 514 23.21 -10.51 -0.95
N GLY A 515 23.84 -11.60 -1.41
CA GLY A 515 24.82 -12.35 -0.61
C GLY A 515 24.23 -13.23 0.48
N GLU A 516 22.91 -13.41 0.51
CA GLU A 516 22.24 -14.35 1.41
C GLU A 516 22.46 -15.80 0.96
N ASP A 517 22.63 -16.69 1.93
CA ASP A 517 22.92 -18.12 1.79
C ASP A 517 22.10 -18.93 2.82
N ARG A 518 22.24 -20.26 2.81
CA ARG A 518 21.46 -21.13 3.71
C ARG A 518 21.72 -20.83 5.19
N GLU A 519 22.96 -20.53 5.54
CA GLU A 519 23.36 -20.22 6.91
C GLU A 519 22.70 -18.92 7.40
N SER A 520 22.80 -17.83 6.64
CA SER A 520 22.17 -16.55 7.00
C SER A 520 20.63 -16.60 7.00
N LEU A 521 20.02 -17.44 6.15
CA LEU A 521 18.60 -17.77 6.23
C LEU A 521 18.27 -18.49 7.55
N ASP A 522 19.07 -19.48 7.94
CA ASP A 522 18.91 -20.21 9.20
C ASP A 522 19.10 -19.30 10.43
N GLU A 523 20.07 -18.37 10.41
CA GLU A 523 20.26 -17.34 11.44
C GLU A 523 19.02 -16.47 11.61
N THR A 524 18.43 -16.01 10.50
CA THR A 524 17.19 -15.22 10.51
C THR A 524 16.01 -16.01 11.05
N TYR A 525 15.90 -17.28 10.68
CA TYR A 525 14.87 -18.17 11.20
C TYR A 525 15.00 -18.39 12.72
N GLU A 526 16.20 -18.68 13.22
CA GLU A 526 16.45 -18.86 14.65
C GLU A 526 16.21 -17.57 15.43
N PHE A 527 16.54 -16.41 14.85
CA PHE A 527 16.22 -15.12 15.44
C PHE A 527 14.71 -14.90 15.56
N ILE A 528 13.95 -15.08 14.47
CA ILE A 528 12.47 -14.99 14.48
C ILE A 528 11.89 -15.97 15.50
N LYS A 529 12.45 -17.18 15.61
CA LYS A 529 12.02 -18.22 16.56
C LYS A 529 12.07 -17.77 18.01
N ARG A 530 13.10 -17.01 18.39
CA ARG A 530 13.39 -16.64 19.79
C ARG A 530 12.95 -15.23 20.15
N ALA A 531 13.03 -14.28 19.22
CA ALA A 531 12.72 -12.89 19.48
C ALA A 531 11.23 -12.73 19.86
N PRO A 532 10.92 -11.95 20.91
CA PRO A 532 9.57 -11.82 21.44
C PRO A 532 8.72 -10.81 20.63
N PHE A 533 8.73 -10.89 19.30
CA PHE A 533 7.80 -10.08 18.49
C PHE A 533 6.34 -10.49 18.75
N ASP A 534 5.42 -9.53 18.59
CA ASP A 534 3.98 -9.79 18.67
C ASP A 534 3.38 -10.09 17.30
N ASP A 535 4.02 -9.60 16.24
CA ASP A 535 3.69 -9.89 14.84
C ASP A 535 4.96 -9.84 13.97
N ILE A 536 4.95 -10.50 12.82
CA ILE A 536 6.01 -10.42 11.81
C ILE A 536 5.44 -10.37 10.40
N SER A 537 6.19 -9.74 9.50
CA SER A 537 5.96 -9.80 8.06
C SER A 537 7.26 -10.09 7.33
N LEU A 538 7.25 -11.15 6.52
CA LEU A 538 8.36 -11.54 5.66
C LEU A 538 8.02 -11.17 4.21
N HIS A 539 8.96 -10.48 3.58
CA HIS A 539 8.89 -10.09 2.18
C HIS A 539 10.10 -10.66 1.42
N TYR A 540 9.93 -11.02 0.16
CA TYR A 540 11.07 -11.37 -0.67
C TYR A 540 11.78 -10.10 -1.13
N TYR A 541 13.11 -10.15 -1.14
CA TYR A 541 13.90 -9.06 -1.70
C TYR A 541 13.52 -8.85 -3.17
N THR A 542 13.09 -7.63 -3.46
CA THR A 542 12.70 -7.19 -4.78
C THR A 542 13.62 -6.03 -5.17
N PRO A 543 14.52 -6.21 -6.16
CA PRO A 543 15.45 -5.16 -6.57
C PRO A 543 14.72 -4.02 -7.30
N PHE A 544 14.28 -2.98 -6.58
CA PHE A 544 13.62 -1.84 -7.24
C PHE A 544 14.61 -0.94 -7.97
N PRO A 545 14.32 -0.55 -9.23
CA PRO A 545 14.99 0.58 -9.85
C PRO A 545 14.87 1.78 -8.92
N GLY A 546 15.97 2.43 -8.62
CA GLY A 546 15.97 3.41 -7.53
C GLY A 546 17.06 3.14 -6.51
N SER A 547 17.05 1.92 -5.98
CA SER A 547 17.91 1.49 -4.89
C SER A 547 19.38 1.33 -5.30
N PRO A 548 20.35 1.59 -4.40
CA PRO A 548 21.77 1.31 -4.66
C PRO A 548 22.04 -0.15 -5.05
N ALA A 549 21.33 -1.09 -4.42
CA ALA A 549 21.51 -2.53 -4.64
C ALA A 549 21.09 -2.95 -6.06
N TYR A 550 20.11 -2.29 -6.67
CA TYR A 550 19.62 -2.56 -8.04
C TYR A 550 20.76 -2.69 -9.06
N ASN A 551 21.72 -1.78 -9.02
CA ASN A 551 22.83 -1.71 -9.98
C ASN A 551 23.85 -2.85 -9.83
N SER A 552 23.69 -3.69 -8.81
CA SER A 552 24.66 -4.75 -8.49
C SER A 552 24.05 -6.15 -8.46
N VAL A 553 22.73 -6.29 -8.61
CA VAL A 553 22.03 -7.55 -8.30
C VAL A 553 22.51 -8.74 -9.12
N GLU A 554 22.81 -8.54 -10.40
CA GLU A 554 23.27 -9.61 -11.30
C GLU A 554 24.62 -10.21 -10.87
N ARG A 555 25.43 -9.46 -10.12
CA ARG A 555 26.68 -9.99 -9.55
C ARG A 555 26.43 -11.01 -8.43
N TYR A 556 25.28 -10.95 -7.79
CA TYR A 556 24.96 -11.72 -6.58
C TYR A 556 23.90 -12.80 -6.80
N GLY A 557 23.24 -12.85 -7.95
CA GLY A 557 22.16 -13.80 -8.19
C GLY A 557 21.46 -13.64 -9.53
N LEU A 558 20.42 -14.45 -9.75
CA LEU A 558 19.56 -14.38 -10.92
C LEU A 558 18.41 -13.41 -10.64
N PHE A 559 18.24 -12.41 -11.51
CA PHE A 559 17.16 -11.43 -11.41
C PHE A 559 16.20 -11.55 -12.59
N LYS A 560 14.94 -11.91 -12.31
CA LYS A 560 13.85 -11.85 -13.29
C LYS A 560 13.30 -10.44 -13.37
N LYS A 561 13.73 -9.69 -14.40
CA LYS A 561 13.29 -8.31 -14.68
C LYS A 561 11.89 -8.27 -15.28
N ASP A 562 10.88 -8.62 -14.49
CA ASP A 562 9.47 -8.51 -14.84
C ASP A 562 8.76 -7.62 -13.82
N PHE A 563 8.57 -6.35 -14.20
CA PHE A 563 8.00 -5.32 -13.35
C PHE A 563 6.64 -5.73 -12.76
N LYS A 564 5.78 -6.44 -13.53
CA LYS A 564 4.46 -6.90 -13.05
C LYS A 564 4.57 -7.79 -11.80
N THR A 565 5.65 -8.54 -11.68
CA THR A 565 5.86 -9.50 -10.57
C THR A 565 6.65 -8.95 -9.39
N MET A 566 7.11 -7.69 -9.47
CA MET A 566 7.92 -7.03 -8.43
C MET A 566 7.05 -6.51 -7.28
N THR A 567 6.37 -7.42 -6.58
CA THR A 567 5.34 -7.11 -5.57
C THR A 567 5.72 -7.49 -4.15
N TYR A 568 6.97 -7.88 -3.88
CA TYR A 568 7.46 -8.45 -2.60
C TYR A 568 6.95 -9.85 -2.25
N TYR A 569 5.82 -10.30 -2.81
CA TYR A 569 5.17 -11.58 -2.46
C TYR A 569 5.58 -12.76 -3.35
N LYS A 570 6.35 -12.49 -4.40
CA LYS A 570 6.94 -13.50 -5.28
C LYS A 570 8.45 -13.30 -5.35
N PRO A 571 9.27 -14.37 -5.25
CA PRO A 571 10.69 -14.24 -5.51
C PRO A 571 10.93 -13.84 -6.97
N VAL A 572 11.54 -12.67 -7.16
CA VAL A 572 12.00 -12.19 -8.47
C VAL A 572 13.53 -12.17 -8.55
N PHE A 573 14.20 -12.24 -7.40
CA PHE A 573 15.64 -12.35 -7.28
C PHE A 573 16.01 -13.59 -6.48
N ILE A 574 16.98 -14.35 -6.97
CA ILE A 574 17.47 -15.57 -6.35
C ILE A 574 18.99 -15.43 -6.15
N PRO A 575 19.47 -15.33 -4.89
CA PRO A 575 20.90 -15.27 -4.61
C PRO A 575 21.66 -16.51 -5.13
N LYS A 576 22.94 -16.33 -5.46
CA LYS A 576 23.84 -17.44 -5.86
C LYS A 576 23.86 -18.53 -4.80
N GLY A 577 23.69 -19.78 -5.23
CA GLY A 577 23.69 -20.95 -4.35
C GLY A 577 22.34 -21.27 -3.68
N LEU A 578 21.31 -20.46 -3.93
CA LEU A 578 19.94 -20.71 -3.50
C LEU A 578 19.02 -20.96 -4.70
N THR A 579 17.85 -21.53 -4.42
CA THR A 579 16.76 -21.73 -5.37
C THR A 579 15.53 -20.93 -4.95
N GLU A 580 14.58 -20.70 -5.86
CA GLU A 580 13.27 -20.12 -5.50
C GLU A 580 12.60 -20.92 -4.38
N ARG A 581 12.73 -22.25 -4.42
CA ARG A 581 12.19 -23.16 -3.41
C ARG A 581 12.80 -22.91 -2.03
N ASP A 582 14.11 -22.69 -1.95
CA ASP A 582 14.78 -22.41 -0.67
C ASP A 582 14.19 -21.16 0.01
N LEU A 583 13.93 -20.09 -0.77
CA LEU A 583 13.34 -18.84 -0.25
C LEU A 583 11.89 -19.05 0.22
N ILE A 584 11.09 -19.79 -0.55
CA ILE A 584 9.71 -20.10 -0.20
C ILE A 584 9.63 -20.98 1.04
N ASP A 585 10.44 -22.03 1.09
CA ASP A 585 10.47 -22.97 2.22
C ASP A 585 10.97 -22.26 3.49
N HIS A 586 11.96 -21.37 3.38
CA HIS A 586 12.39 -20.51 4.49
C HIS A 586 11.26 -19.63 5.02
N SER A 587 10.57 -18.89 4.14
CA SER A 587 9.45 -18.01 4.53
C SER A 587 8.34 -18.79 5.23
N LYS A 588 7.94 -19.95 4.67
CA LYS A 588 6.96 -20.85 5.30
C LYS A 588 7.44 -21.36 6.66
N ARG A 589 8.72 -21.73 6.79
CA ARG A 589 9.31 -22.23 8.05
C ARG A 589 9.27 -21.14 9.12
N CYS A 590 9.60 -19.89 8.78
CA CYS A 590 9.50 -18.73 9.67
C CYS A 590 8.07 -18.45 10.11
N TYR A 591 7.11 -18.42 9.18
CA TYR A 591 5.71 -18.21 9.53
C TYR A 591 5.16 -19.31 10.43
N ARG A 592 5.43 -20.59 10.12
CA ARG A 592 5.00 -21.72 10.96
C ARG A 592 5.62 -21.63 12.36
N SER A 593 6.92 -21.34 12.47
CA SER A 593 7.59 -21.27 13.78
C SER A 593 7.12 -20.08 14.62
N PHE A 594 6.59 -19.02 14.00
CA PHE A 594 6.08 -17.84 14.70
C PHE A 594 4.59 -17.91 15.04
N TYR A 595 3.74 -18.18 14.05
CA TYR A 595 2.29 -18.09 14.20
C TYR A 595 1.65 -19.30 14.88
N LEU A 596 2.34 -20.45 14.93
CA LEU A 596 1.87 -21.63 15.68
C LEU A 596 2.25 -21.60 17.17
N ARG A 597 2.88 -20.52 17.64
CA ARG A 597 3.21 -20.38 19.07
C ARG A 597 1.93 -20.12 19.86
N PRO A 598 1.73 -20.79 21.02
CA PRO A 598 0.59 -20.53 21.89
C PRO A 598 0.47 -19.05 22.28
N ARG A 599 1.60 -18.40 22.59
CA ARG A 599 1.65 -16.96 22.91
C ARG A 599 1.12 -16.09 21.77
N THR A 600 1.57 -16.32 20.54
CA THR A 600 1.15 -15.55 19.36
C THR A 600 -0.35 -15.73 19.10
N MET A 601 -0.84 -16.97 19.15
CA MET A 601 -2.27 -17.25 18.98
C MET A 601 -3.11 -16.55 20.06
N LEU A 602 -2.68 -16.62 21.32
CA LEU A 602 -3.36 -15.94 22.43
C LEU A 602 -3.37 -14.41 22.26
N ASN A 603 -2.27 -13.83 21.79
CA ASN A 603 -2.20 -12.39 21.47
C ASN A 603 -3.24 -11.99 20.42
N TYR A 604 -3.42 -12.79 19.36
CA TYR A 604 -4.45 -12.51 18.35
C TYR A 604 -5.87 -12.65 18.92
N LEU A 605 -6.13 -13.68 19.73
CA LEU A 605 -7.45 -13.85 20.36
C LEU A 605 -7.81 -12.67 21.26
N ARG A 606 -6.84 -12.14 22.03
CA ARG A 606 -7.03 -10.96 22.89
C ARG A 606 -7.35 -9.67 22.10
N ARG A 607 -7.02 -9.61 20.81
CA ARG A 607 -7.28 -8.44 19.94
C ARG A 607 -8.67 -8.45 19.31
N ILE A 608 -9.43 -9.53 19.47
CA ILE A 608 -10.79 -9.62 18.96
C ILE A 608 -11.71 -8.85 19.92
N LYS A 609 -12.06 -7.61 19.54
CA LYS A 609 -12.95 -6.73 20.33
C LYS A 609 -14.42 -6.80 19.91
N GLY A 610 -14.74 -7.48 18.81
CA GLY A 610 -16.10 -7.60 18.33
C GLY A 610 -16.25 -8.39 17.01
N PRO A 611 -17.49 -8.55 16.51
CA PRO A 611 -17.79 -9.40 15.35
C PRO A 611 -17.07 -8.98 14.06
N GLY A 612 -16.89 -7.67 13.84
CA GLY A 612 -16.14 -7.16 12.69
C GLY A 612 -14.69 -7.66 12.68
N HIS A 613 -14.03 -7.66 13.84
CA HIS A 613 -12.65 -8.16 13.97
C HIS A 613 -12.58 -9.65 13.61
N ILE A 614 -13.56 -10.45 14.02
CA ILE A 614 -13.58 -11.91 13.76
C ILE A 614 -13.50 -12.19 12.25
N ILE A 615 -14.30 -11.50 11.44
CA ILE A 615 -14.32 -11.72 9.99
C ILE A 615 -12.96 -11.37 9.37
N HIS A 616 -12.37 -10.24 9.74
CA HIS A 616 -11.07 -9.82 9.23
C HIS A 616 -9.93 -10.75 9.67
N PHE A 617 -9.91 -11.17 10.94
CA PHE A 617 -8.91 -12.10 11.45
C PHE A 617 -9.08 -13.50 10.86
N ALA A 618 -10.31 -13.99 10.68
CA ALA A 618 -10.57 -15.31 10.08
C ALA A 618 -10.13 -15.37 8.62
N LYS A 619 -10.39 -14.33 7.83
CA LYS A 619 -9.90 -14.23 6.44
C LYS A 619 -8.37 -14.23 6.39
N GLY A 620 -7.73 -13.41 7.23
CA GLY A 620 -6.27 -13.34 7.35
C GLY A 620 -5.64 -14.68 7.75
N LEU A 621 -6.19 -15.30 8.79
CA LEU A 621 -5.73 -16.61 9.28
C LEU A 621 -5.92 -17.70 8.23
N GLY A 622 -7.06 -17.73 7.53
CA GLY A 622 -7.31 -18.70 6.45
C GLY A 622 -6.30 -18.60 5.31
N ALA A 623 -6.00 -17.37 4.87
CA ALA A 623 -4.98 -17.12 3.85
C ALA A 623 -3.58 -17.53 4.32
N LEU A 624 -3.23 -17.20 5.58
CA LEU A 624 -1.94 -17.54 6.17
C LEU A 624 -1.77 -19.05 6.36
N VAL A 625 -2.79 -19.76 6.87
CA VAL A 625 -2.79 -21.22 7.01
C VAL A 625 -2.65 -21.88 5.65
N LYS A 626 -3.40 -21.40 4.64
CA LYS A 626 -3.24 -21.87 3.26
C LYS A 626 -1.80 -21.67 2.81
N TYR A 627 -1.24 -20.47 2.91
CA TYR A 627 0.14 -20.21 2.52
C TYR A 627 1.15 -21.12 3.24
N MET A 628 1.00 -21.27 4.57
CA MET A 628 1.90 -22.07 5.39
C MET A 628 1.86 -23.55 5.02
N PHE A 629 0.70 -24.14 4.72
CA PHE A 629 0.54 -25.59 4.57
C PHE A 629 0.30 -26.08 3.14
N THR A 630 0.10 -25.18 2.19
CA THR A 630 0.03 -25.57 0.78
C THR A 630 1.41 -26.07 0.35
N ALA A 631 1.53 -27.36 0.07
CA ALA A 631 2.61 -27.89 -0.73
C ALA A 631 2.45 -27.24 -2.12
N LYS A 632 3.48 -26.55 -2.60
CA LYS A 632 3.48 -26.16 -4.00
C LYS A 632 3.88 -27.42 -4.77
N GLU A 633 3.09 -27.74 -5.80
CA GLU A 633 3.38 -28.78 -6.79
C GLU A 633 4.74 -28.55 -7.46
#